data_AF-A0AAC9M1P5-F1
#
_entry.id   AF-A0AAC9M1P5-F1
#
_cell.length_a   1.000
_cell.length_b   1.000
_cell.length_c   1.000
_cell.angle_alpha   90.00
_cell.angle_beta   90.00
_cell.angle_gamma   90.00
#
_symmetry.space_group_name_H-M   'P 1'
#
loop_
_entity.id
_entity.type
_entity.pdbx_description
1 polymer ?
#
loop_
_entity_poly.entity_id
_entity_poly.type
_entity_poly.pdbx_seq_one_letter_code
_entity_poly.pdbx_strand_id
1 'polypeptide(L)' 'MELFTRENIGNYTSDPYAKNDYKYSKEMQEIRKELRKLDKKTKAQGGVVDWNYMLNDMM' A
#
# COMPACT_ATOMS: atom_id res chain seq x y z
N MET A 1 -6.53 -5.97 -11.18
CA MET A 1 -6.25 -5.98 -9.73
C MET A 1 -6.67 -4.64 -9.18
N GLU A 2 -7.56 -4.64 -8.20
CA GLU A 2 -7.97 -3.41 -7.52
C GLU A 2 -6.95 -3.07 -6.43
N LEU A 3 -6.23 -1.97 -6.61
CA LEU A 3 -5.07 -1.63 -5.77
C LEU A 3 -5.49 -1.00 -4.44
N PHE A 4 -6.53 -0.18 -4.47
CA PHE A 4 -7.03 0.58 -3.33
C PHE A 4 -8.29 -0.08 -2.77
N THR A 5 -8.12 -1.27 -2.18
CA THR A 5 -9.16 -1.92 -1.37
C THR A 5 -8.82 -1.81 0.11
N ARG A 6 -9.82 -1.92 0.98
CA ARG A 6 -9.64 -1.87 2.44
C ARG A 6 -8.64 -2.93 2.91
N GLU A 7 -8.75 -4.14 2.36
CA GLU A 7 -7.84 -5.24 2.64
C GLU A 7 -6.42 -4.92 2.18
N ASN A 8 -6.24 -4.49 0.93
CA ASN A 8 -4.92 -4.25 0.36
C ASN A 8 -4.17 -3.13 1.08
N ILE A 9 -4.87 -2.01 1.35
CA ILE A 9 -4.30 -0.88 2.08
C ILE A 9 -3.99 -1.27 3.51
N GLY A 10 -4.90 -1.92 4.24
CA GLY A 10 -4.64 -2.36 5.61
C GLY A 10 -3.48 -3.36 5.71
N ASN A 11 -3.39 -4.27 4.76
CA ASN A 11 -2.31 -5.25 4.68
C ASN A 11 -0.96 -4.56 4.42
N TYR A 12 -0.91 -3.60 3.50
CA TYR A 12 0.31 -2.81 3.26
C TYR A 12 0.70 -1.92 4.44
N THR A 13 -0.24 -1.18 5.04
CA THR A 13 0.07 -0.20 6.09
C THR A 13 0.48 -0.86 7.41
N SER A 14 -0.03 -2.07 7.70
CA SER A 14 0.38 -2.86 8.88
C SER A 14 1.83 -3.37 8.80
N ASP A 15 2.34 -3.66 7.62
CA ASP A 15 3.73 -4.06 7.38
C ASP A 15 4.18 -3.58 6.00
N PRO A 16 4.72 -2.37 5.84
CA PRO A 16 5.01 -1.81 4.51
C PRO A 16 6.31 -2.34 3.89
N TYR A 17 7.09 -3.16 4.61
CA TYR A 17 8.46 -3.48 4.24
C TYR A 17 8.57 -4.58 3.18
N ALA A 18 9.34 -4.33 2.12
CA ALA A 18 9.55 -5.28 1.03
C ALA A 18 10.11 -6.63 1.49
N LYS A 19 10.94 -6.63 2.54
CA LYS A 19 11.54 -7.84 3.10
C LYS A 19 10.50 -8.84 3.62
N ASN A 20 9.27 -8.42 3.89
CA ASN A 20 8.20 -9.26 4.41
C ASN A 20 7.24 -9.72 3.32
N ASP A 21 7.42 -9.29 2.07
CA ASP A 21 6.50 -9.60 0.97
C ASP A 21 6.44 -11.11 0.66
N TYR A 22 7.50 -11.87 0.97
CA TYR A 22 7.55 -13.33 0.78
C TYR A 22 6.44 -14.11 1.53
N LYS A 23 5.81 -13.48 2.53
CA LYS A 23 4.72 -14.08 3.32
C LYS A 23 3.38 -14.10 2.59
N TYR A 24 3.26 -13.37 1.48
CA TYR A 24 1.99 -13.16 0.77
C TYR A 24 1.97 -13.88 -0.58
N SER A 25 0.77 -14.05 -1.15
CA SER A 25 0.60 -14.57 -2.51
C SER A 25 1.30 -13.68 -3.55
N LYS A 26 1.62 -14.23 -4.73
CA LYS A 26 2.26 -13.45 -5.81
C LYS A 26 1.45 -12.19 -6.17
N GLU A 27 0.13 -12.32 -6.22
CA GLU A 27 -0.79 -11.21 -6.48
C GLU A 27 -0.65 -10.10 -5.42
N MET A 28 -0.66 -10.47 -4.13
CA MET A 28 -0.49 -9.52 -3.04
C MET A 28 0.91 -8.89 -3.01
N GLN A 29 1.95 -9.63 -3.41
CA GLN A 29 3.30 -9.08 -3.55
C GLN A 29 3.33 -7.96 -4.60
N GLU A 30 2.63 -8.13 -5.73
CA GLU A 30 2.53 -7.11 -6.77
C GLU A 30 1.77 -5.88 -6.28
N ILE A 31 0.62 -6.06 -5.60
CA ILE A 31 -0.15 -4.96 -5.00
C ILE A 31 0.72 -4.17 -4.02
N ARG A 32 1.38 -4.85 -3.08
CA ARG A 32 2.22 -4.21 -2.06
C ARG A 32 3.41 -3.47 -2.69
N LYS A 33 3.96 -3.98 -3.79
CA LYS A 33 5.03 -3.31 -4.54
C LYS A 33 4.54 -1.99 -5.15
N GLU A 34 3.36 -1.98 -5.75
CA GLU A 34 2.79 -0.76 -6.35
C GLU A 34 2.37 0.27 -5.29
N LEU A 35 1.74 -0.14 -4.18
CA LEU A 35 1.42 0.75 -3.06
C LEU A 35 2.68 1.41 -2.48
N ARG A 36 3.76 0.62 -2.32
CA ARG A 36 5.05 1.13 -1.85
C ARG A 36 5.70 2.10 -2.84
N LYS A 37 5.57 1.85 -4.14
CA LYS A 37 6.07 2.73 -5.18
C LYS A 37 5.36 4.08 -5.14
N LEU A 38 4.04 4.07 -4.96
CA LEU A 38 3.24 5.28 -4.75
C LEU A 38 3.71 6.04 -3.51
N ASP A 39 3.80 5.37 -2.36
CA ASP A 39 4.25 5.98 -1.09
C ASP A 39 5.62 6.65 -1.23
N LYS A 40 6.59 5.94 -1.83
CA LYS A 40 7.94 6.48 -2.09
C LYS A 40 7.92 7.69 -3.04
N LYS A 41 7.11 7.64 -4.10
CA LYS A 41 6.99 8.75 -5.06
C LYS A 41 6.40 9.99 -4.38
N THR A 42 5.32 9.82 -3.62
CA THR A 42 4.68 10.91 -2.88
C THR A 42 5.63 11.54 -1.87
N LYS A 43 6.37 10.72 -1.11
CA LYS A 43 7.41 11.19 -0.18
C LYS A 43 8.54 11.94 -0.88
N ALA A 44 9.00 11.47 -2.04
CA ALA A 44 10.02 12.14 -2.83
C ALA A 44 9.56 13.53 -3.34
N GLN A 45 8.25 13.75 -3.46
CA GLN A 45 7.64 15.03 -3.82
C GLN A 45 7.32 15.92 -2.60
N GLY A 46 7.71 15.51 -1.39
CA GLY A 46 7.43 16.24 -0.14
C GLY A 46 6.03 16.02 0.42
N GLY A 47 5.26 15.09 -0.13
CA GLY A 47 3.92 14.74 0.34
C GLY A 47 3.90 13.52 1.25
N VAL A 48 2.70 13.22 1.77
CA VAL A 48 2.38 11.99 2.50
C VAL A 48 1.06 11.44 1.94
N VAL A 49 0.98 10.13 1.75
CA VAL A 49 -0.29 9.48 1.38
C VAL A 49 -1.12 9.32 2.65
N ASP A 50 -2.32 9.91 2.66
CA ASP A 50 -3.28 9.73 3.76
C ASP A 50 -4.06 8.42 3.60
N TRP A 51 -3.43 7.33 4.06
CA TRP A 51 -4.04 6.01 4.04
C TRP A 51 -5.30 5.92 4.92
N ASN A 52 -5.41 6.75 5.96
CA ASN A 52 -6.56 6.73 6.86
C ASN A 52 -7.79 7.35 6.17
N TYR A 53 -7.61 8.46 5.46
CA TYR A 53 -8.65 9.03 4.61
C TYR A 53 -9.11 8.00 3.56
N MET A 54 -8.16 7.33 2.89
CA MET A 54 -8.51 6.27 1.93
C MET A 54 -9.30 5.12 2.56
N LEU A 55 -8.94 4.71 3.78
CA LEU A 55 -9.61 3.61 4.49
C LEU A 55 -10.99 3.95 5.03
N ASN A 56 -11.26 5.22 5.37
CA ASN A 56 -12.47 5.60 6.11
C ASN A 56 -13.47 6.43 5.30
N ASP A 57 -12.99 7.24 4.36
CA ASP A 57 -13.82 8.27 3.72
C ASP A 57 -14.02 8.04 2.21
N MET A 58 -13.23 7.16 1.59
CA MET A 58 -13.22 6.94 0.14
C MET A 58 -13.70 5.55 -0.31
N MET A 59 -13.75 4.57 0.61
CA MET A 59 -14.15 3.17 0.36
C MET A 59 -15.32 2.78 1.25
#